data_AF-A0A8S4FNX0-F1
#
_entry.id   AF-A0A8S4FNX0-F1
#
_cell.length_a   1.000
_cell.length_b   1.000
_cell.length_c   1.000
_cell.angle_alpha   90.00
_cell.angle_beta   90.00
_cell.angle_gamma   90.00
#
_symmetry.space_group_name_H-M   'P 1'
#
loop_
_entity.id
_entity.type
_entity.pdbx_description
1 polymer ?
#
loop_
_entity_poly.entity_id
_entity_poly.type
_entity_poly.pdbx_seq_one_letter_code
_entity_poly.pdbx_strand_id
1 'polypeptide(L)'
;MENRERSIKNIIEDKLTGDQLKEFNRIYYGREDDCTLKLNDEAIRKSEEDGIQLAGYSFKAANEDTRPPRVVKLGLVQHSIVLTTDNPVHSQRNAIFYKVKNLIEIAASEGVNILCLQETWAMPFFLCTGEKEAWSEFAESATNGPSVLFLAELAKKHGMVIISPILEDDNGTWWNTAVVINEEGRILGKHRKNHLPSVGSFSETAYYSPGDLGHAVFDTKYGRIAVNICYGRHHALNWLMFGLNGAEVVFNPSATVAEFGESFWGIEARNAAVANGYFTCSINRVGTEEFTIKTEPGKSISRNFYGSSYVTAPNGCRTPSLSRVTDGILVAEVDLNLCRQSILAYNGGAVVAMKGKDCVAIATDKRFGIQAQTVSTNFPKVYQMSPTLYVGLPGLATDTQTVFQRLKFRMNLYELKENRTMTPKTFSAMLSNLLYERRFGPYFVEPVIAGLDPITEKPYVCNMDLIGCPNEPEDFVVSGTCSEQLYGMCEALWEPNLGPDDLFETISQALVNAADRDAISGWGAVVYIIEKDKITEKHVKTRMD
;
A
#
# COMPACT_ATOMS: atom_id res chain seq x y z
N MET A 1 -0.18 11.37 -35.27
CA MET A 1 0.33 12.14 -34.12
C MET A 1 -0.80 12.47 -33.14
N GLU A 2 -1.98 12.93 -33.59
CA GLU A 2 -3.16 13.25 -32.74
C GLU A 2 -3.52 12.22 -31.65
N ASN A 3 -3.48 10.91 -31.92
CA ASN A 3 -3.87 9.91 -30.91
C ASN A 3 -2.85 9.69 -29.78
N ARG A 4 -1.59 10.13 -29.91
CA ARG A 4 -0.55 9.95 -28.86
C ARG A 4 -0.67 10.96 -27.72
N GLU A 5 -1.47 12.01 -27.90
CA GLU A 5 -1.65 13.10 -26.93
C GLU A 5 -2.93 12.92 -26.09
N ARG A 6 -3.84 12.04 -26.53
CA ARG A 6 -5.12 11.80 -25.89
C ARG A 6 -4.98 10.88 -24.67
N SER A 7 -5.73 11.17 -23.60
CA SER A 7 -5.87 10.25 -22.47
C SER A 7 -6.61 8.98 -22.91
N ILE A 8 -6.36 7.86 -22.22
CA ILE A 8 -7.08 6.61 -22.48
C ILE A 8 -8.60 6.79 -22.31
N LYS A 9 -9.03 7.59 -21.33
CA LYS A 9 -10.43 7.93 -21.11
C LYS A 9 -11.05 8.58 -22.36
N ASN A 10 -10.41 9.62 -22.90
CA ASN A 10 -10.92 10.33 -24.08
C ASN A 10 -11.00 9.39 -25.31
N ILE A 11 -10.05 8.47 -25.46
CA ILE A 11 -10.07 7.49 -26.56
C ILE A 11 -11.26 6.53 -26.41
N ILE A 12 -11.57 6.10 -25.19
CA ILE A 12 -12.63 5.13 -24.91
C ILE A 12 -14.01 5.78 -25.00
N GLU A 13 -14.20 6.97 -24.44
CA GLU A 13 -15.49 7.69 -24.45
C GLU A 13 -15.94 8.09 -25.87
N ASP A 14 -14.98 8.33 -26.77
CA ASP A 14 -15.26 8.55 -28.19
C ASP A 14 -15.80 7.29 -28.92
N LYS A 15 -15.57 6.10 -28.36
CA LYS A 15 -15.80 4.82 -29.04
C LYS A 15 -16.88 3.96 -28.38
N LEU A 16 -17.04 4.06 -27.07
CA LEU A 16 -18.03 3.32 -26.29
C LEU A 16 -19.08 4.27 -25.74
N THR A 17 -20.35 3.85 -25.74
CA THR A 17 -21.46 4.64 -25.17
C THR A 17 -22.39 3.76 -24.34
N GLY A 18 -23.20 4.39 -23.49
CA GLY A 18 -24.21 3.70 -22.70
C GLY A 18 -23.63 2.58 -21.84
N ASP A 19 -24.20 1.38 -21.96
CA ASP A 19 -23.83 0.23 -21.13
C ASP A 19 -22.44 -0.33 -21.44
N GLN A 20 -21.93 -0.16 -22.67
CA GLN A 20 -20.57 -0.59 -23.03
C GLN A 20 -19.52 0.21 -22.27
N LEU A 21 -19.72 1.53 -22.16
CA LEU A 21 -18.82 2.41 -21.42
C LEU A 21 -18.87 2.10 -19.92
N LYS A 22 -20.07 1.87 -19.36
CA LYS A 22 -20.23 1.47 -17.95
C LYS A 22 -19.51 0.16 -17.66
N GLU A 23 -19.65 -0.85 -18.52
CA GLU A 23 -19.01 -2.15 -18.34
C GLU A 23 -17.48 -2.04 -18.48
N PHE A 24 -16.99 -1.26 -19.43
CA PHE A 24 -15.57 -0.93 -19.52
C PHE A 24 -15.07 -0.27 -18.24
N ASN A 25 -15.77 0.76 -17.74
CA ASN A 25 -15.38 1.46 -16.52
C ASN A 25 -15.40 0.52 -15.30
N ARG A 26 -16.43 -0.33 -15.18
CA ARG A 26 -16.56 -1.32 -14.09
C ARG A 26 -15.36 -2.26 -14.04
N ILE A 27 -14.93 -2.76 -15.20
CA ILE A 27 -13.80 -3.70 -15.30
C ILE A 27 -12.46 -2.97 -15.19
N TYR A 28 -12.28 -1.88 -15.94
CA TYR A 28 -10.99 -1.20 -16.07
C TYR A 28 -10.70 -0.26 -14.92
N TYR A 29 -11.65 0.57 -14.49
CA TYR A 29 -11.48 1.51 -13.37
C TYR A 29 -12.00 0.97 -12.05
N GLY A 30 -12.77 -0.13 -12.05
CA GLY A 30 -13.34 -0.74 -10.85
C GLY A 30 -14.72 -0.21 -10.46
N ARG A 31 -15.34 0.62 -11.30
CA ARG A 31 -16.61 1.30 -11.00
C ARG A 31 -17.33 1.75 -12.26
N GLU A 32 -18.66 1.83 -12.24
CA GLU A 32 -19.46 2.24 -13.40
C GLU A 32 -19.49 3.76 -13.62
N ASP A 33 -19.42 4.54 -12.54
CA ASP A 33 -19.44 6.00 -12.55
C ASP A 33 -18.03 6.59 -12.52
N ASP A 34 -17.85 7.78 -13.10
CA ASP A 34 -16.55 8.47 -13.13
C ASP A 34 -16.10 9.00 -11.76
N CYS A 35 -17.00 9.05 -10.80
CA CYS A 35 -16.81 9.63 -9.47
C CYS A 35 -16.35 11.08 -9.43
N THR A 36 -16.80 11.87 -10.39
CA THR A 36 -16.44 13.26 -10.53
C THR A 36 -16.75 14.03 -9.25
N LEU A 37 -15.73 14.67 -8.68
CA LEU A 37 -15.88 15.65 -7.63
C LEU A 37 -16.30 16.97 -8.26
N LYS A 38 -17.29 17.65 -7.67
CA LYS A 38 -17.60 19.02 -8.07
C LYS A 38 -16.45 19.93 -7.60
N LEU A 39 -15.72 20.49 -8.55
CA LEU A 39 -14.65 21.45 -8.33
C LEU A 39 -15.22 22.86 -8.13
N ASN A 40 -14.46 23.77 -7.50
CA ASN A 40 -14.85 25.16 -7.34
C ASN A 40 -14.70 25.93 -8.67
N ASP A 41 -15.68 26.79 -8.94
CA ASP A 41 -15.72 27.60 -10.17
C ASP A 41 -14.50 28.51 -10.32
N GLU A 42 -13.95 29.02 -9.21
CA GLU A 42 -12.73 29.84 -9.23
C GLU A 42 -11.50 29.03 -9.66
N ALA A 43 -11.35 27.80 -9.19
CA ALA A 43 -10.24 26.93 -9.54
C ALA A 43 -10.32 26.51 -11.01
N ILE A 44 -11.53 26.20 -11.49
CA ILE A 44 -11.78 25.91 -12.91
C ILE A 44 -11.36 27.10 -13.76
N ARG A 45 -11.84 28.31 -13.45
CA ARG A 45 -11.52 29.52 -14.22
C ARG A 45 -10.01 29.77 -14.28
N LYS A 46 -9.31 29.72 -13.13
CA LYS A 46 -7.85 29.91 -13.08
C LYS A 46 -7.11 28.84 -13.89
N SER A 47 -7.54 27.58 -13.78
CA SER A 47 -6.97 26.48 -14.54
C SER A 47 -7.13 26.66 -16.06
N GLU A 48 -8.29 27.12 -16.50
CA GLU A 48 -8.57 27.40 -17.92
C GLU A 48 -7.75 28.59 -18.45
N GLU A 49 -7.63 29.66 -17.66
CA GLU A 49 -6.82 30.85 -18.00
C GLU A 49 -5.34 30.49 -18.25
N ASP A 50 -4.81 29.53 -17.49
CA ASP A 50 -3.41 29.10 -17.56
C ASP A 50 -3.18 27.84 -18.43
N GLY A 51 -4.23 27.31 -19.06
CA GLY A 51 -4.13 26.10 -19.89
C GLY A 51 -3.75 24.83 -19.11
N ILE A 52 -4.05 24.80 -17.82
CA ILE A 52 -3.80 23.68 -16.91
C ILE A 52 -5.01 22.75 -16.93
N GLN A 53 -4.78 21.44 -16.92
CA GLN A 53 -5.87 20.49 -16.71
C GLN A 53 -6.18 20.36 -15.21
N LEU A 54 -7.43 20.65 -14.81
CA LEU A 54 -7.93 20.36 -13.46
C LEU A 54 -8.94 19.21 -13.51
N ALA A 55 -8.74 18.18 -12.70
CA ALA A 55 -9.65 17.05 -12.59
C ALA A 55 -9.93 16.72 -11.12
N GLY A 56 -11.19 16.38 -10.81
CA GLY A 56 -11.64 16.09 -9.45
C GLY A 56 -12.35 14.75 -9.38
N TYR A 57 -11.99 13.93 -8.38
CA TYR A 57 -12.62 12.62 -8.14
C TYR A 57 -12.85 12.36 -6.65
N SER A 58 -13.78 11.46 -6.32
CA SER A 58 -14.04 11.07 -4.93
C SER A 58 -13.99 9.55 -4.70
N PHE A 59 -13.57 9.15 -3.49
CA PHE A 59 -13.54 7.78 -3.01
C PHE A 59 -14.16 7.76 -1.61
N LYS A 60 -15.35 7.18 -1.52
CA LYS A 60 -16.13 7.13 -0.28
C LYS A 60 -15.91 5.79 0.43
N ALA A 61 -15.93 5.83 1.75
CA ALA A 61 -16.07 4.65 2.59
C ALA A 61 -17.55 4.45 2.95
N ALA A 62 -17.91 3.24 3.39
CA ALA A 62 -19.18 3.04 4.08
C ALA A 62 -19.15 3.80 5.42
N ASN A 63 -20.30 4.28 5.88
CA ASN A 63 -20.40 4.95 7.17
C ASN A 63 -20.03 3.98 8.30
N GLU A 64 -19.25 4.45 9.26
CA GLU A 64 -18.93 3.71 10.49
C GLU A 64 -19.69 4.32 11.67
N ASP A 65 -20.29 3.49 12.54
CA ASP A 65 -21.05 3.99 13.70
C ASP A 65 -20.16 4.59 14.79
N THR A 66 -18.91 4.13 14.89
CA THR A 66 -17.97 4.51 15.97
C THR A 66 -16.93 5.53 15.55
N ARG A 67 -16.84 5.84 14.25
CA ARG A 67 -15.83 6.76 13.72
C ARG A 67 -16.45 7.72 12.72
N PRO A 68 -16.15 9.02 12.82
CA PRO A 68 -16.49 9.93 11.74
C PRO A 68 -15.70 9.55 10.47
N PRO A 69 -16.25 9.86 9.28
CA PRO A 69 -15.50 9.82 8.03
C PRO A 69 -14.17 10.58 8.15
N ARG A 70 -13.08 9.98 7.69
CA ARG A 70 -11.75 10.62 7.67
C ARG A 70 -11.47 11.13 6.27
N VAL A 71 -12.23 12.15 5.87
CA VAL A 71 -12.18 12.73 4.53
C VAL A 71 -10.96 13.64 4.38
N VAL A 72 -10.17 13.39 3.35
CA VAL A 72 -8.92 14.10 3.03
C VAL A 72 -8.89 14.37 1.52
N LYS A 73 -8.49 15.58 1.12
CA LYS A 73 -8.25 15.92 -0.28
C LYS A 73 -6.77 15.81 -0.63
N LEU A 74 -6.45 14.90 -1.52
CA LEU A 74 -5.11 14.69 -2.08
C LEU A 74 -4.96 15.48 -3.38
N GLY A 75 -3.83 16.15 -3.57
CA GLY A 75 -3.47 16.88 -4.79
C GLY A 75 -2.24 16.28 -5.44
N LEU A 76 -2.34 15.87 -6.70
CA LEU A 76 -1.24 15.39 -7.51
C LEU A 76 -0.95 16.41 -8.60
N VAL A 77 0.29 16.86 -8.72
CA VAL A 77 0.72 17.85 -9.72
C VAL A 77 1.67 17.21 -10.72
N GLN A 78 1.31 17.26 -11.99
CA GLN A 78 2.22 16.95 -13.11
C GLN A 78 2.50 18.23 -13.90
N HIS A 79 3.76 18.45 -14.28
CA HIS A 79 4.14 19.61 -15.08
C HIS A 79 5.38 19.36 -15.92
N SER A 80 5.51 20.17 -16.96
CA SER A 80 6.68 20.30 -17.81
C SER A 80 7.66 21.35 -17.23
N ILE A 81 8.92 21.28 -17.65
CA ILE A 81 9.87 22.38 -17.46
C ILE A 81 9.41 23.65 -18.22
N VAL A 82 10.02 24.79 -17.91
CA VAL A 82 9.59 26.09 -18.47
C VAL A 82 10.59 26.64 -19.48
N LEU A 83 11.85 26.72 -19.10
CA LEU A 83 12.93 27.19 -19.96
C LEU A 83 13.64 26.00 -20.60
N THR A 84 14.32 26.26 -21.71
CA THR A 84 15.18 25.26 -22.36
C THR A 84 16.36 24.90 -21.46
N THR A 85 16.87 23.67 -21.62
CA THR A 85 17.83 23.05 -20.70
C THR A 85 19.22 23.70 -20.72
N ASP A 86 19.50 24.57 -21.70
CA ASP A 86 20.72 25.35 -21.86
C ASP A 86 20.72 26.68 -21.07
N ASN A 87 19.58 27.10 -20.52
CA ASN A 87 19.51 28.29 -19.66
C ASN A 87 20.25 28.08 -18.32
N PRO A 88 20.67 29.15 -17.63
CA PRO A 88 21.27 29.02 -16.30
C PRO A 88 20.37 28.30 -15.30
N VAL A 89 20.95 27.46 -14.45
CA VAL A 89 20.23 26.62 -13.46
C VAL A 89 19.28 27.44 -12.59
N HIS A 90 19.74 28.57 -12.05
CA HIS A 90 18.91 29.43 -11.21
C HIS A 90 17.67 29.96 -11.97
N SER A 91 17.81 30.28 -13.27
CA SER A 91 16.73 30.79 -14.10
C SER A 91 15.71 29.69 -14.41
N GLN A 92 16.19 28.49 -14.74
CA GLN A 92 15.33 27.32 -14.94
C GLN A 92 14.53 27.01 -13.66
N ARG A 93 15.20 26.91 -12.51
CA ARG A 93 14.58 26.63 -11.21
C ARG A 93 13.53 27.69 -10.85
N ASN A 94 13.86 28.97 -10.96
CA ASN A 94 12.92 30.06 -10.66
C ASN A 94 11.69 30.03 -11.57
N ALA A 95 11.87 29.77 -12.87
CA ALA A 95 10.75 29.65 -13.80
C ALA A 95 9.81 28.50 -13.41
N ILE A 96 10.35 27.36 -12.98
CA ILE A 96 9.56 26.24 -12.46
C ILE A 96 8.86 26.64 -11.14
N PHE A 97 9.52 27.36 -10.23
CA PHE A 97 8.90 27.83 -8.99
C PHE A 97 7.68 28.72 -9.25
N TYR A 98 7.75 29.65 -10.21
CA TYR A 98 6.60 30.49 -10.56
C TYR A 98 5.42 29.66 -11.08
N LYS A 99 5.68 28.70 -11.97
CA LYS A 99 4.66 27.79 -12.51
C LYS A 99 4.04 26.94 -11.39
N VAL A 100 4.87 26.32 -10.55
CA VAL A 100 4.42 25.42 -9.48
C VAL A 100 3.71 26.16 -8.36
N LYS A 101 4.10 27.41 -8.06
CA LYS A 101 3.34 28.28 -7.15
C LYS A 101 1.88 28.39 -7.59
N ASN A 102 1.66 28.68 -8.87
CA ASN A 102 0.33 28.83 -9.42
C ASN A 102 -0.47 27.52 -9.36
N LEU A 103 0.15 26.39 -9.71
CA LEU A 103 -0.45 25.05 -9.58
C LEU A 103 -0.88 24.75 -8.12
N ILE A 104 -0.02 25.08 -7.15
CA ILE A 104 -0.31 24.90 -5.73
C ILE A 104 -1.44 25.84 -5.28
N GLU A 105 -1.47 27.08 -5.74
CA GLU A 105 -2.53 28.04 -5.39
C GLU A 105 -3.90 27.61 -5.95
N ILE A 106 -3.95 27.03 -7.16
CA ILE A 106 -5.17 26.41 -7.70
C ILE A 106 -5.58 25.21 -6.85
N ALA A 107 -4.66 24.28 -6.54
CA ALA A 107 -4.94 23.14 -5.68
C ALA A 107 -5.42 23.56 -4.27
N ALA A 108 -4.84 24.63 -3.71
CA ALA A 108 -5.25 25.20 -2.43
C ALA A 108 -6.68 25.74 -2.47
N SER A 109 -7.10 26.35 -3.58
CA SER A 109 -8.48 26.82 -3.75
C SER A 109 -9.51 25.68 -3.77
N GLU A 110 -9.09 24.45 -4.10
CA GLU A 110 -9.89 23.22 -3.98
C GLU A 110 -9.93 22.63 -2.56
N GLY A 111 -9.18 23.22 -1.61
CA GLY A 111 -9.07 22.73 -0.24
C GLY A 111 -8.22 21.47 -0.11
N VAL A 112 -7.23 21.28 -1.01
CA VAL A 112 -6.27 20.18 -0.93
C VAL A 112 -5.53 20.20 0.42
N ASN A 113 -5.49 19.06 1.09
CA ASN A 113 -4.84 18.88 2.39
C ASN A 113 -3.41 18.36 2.27
N ILE A 114 -3.18 17.44 1.33
CA ILE A 114 -1.86 16.85 1.06
C ILE A 114 -1.57 16.96 -0.43
N LEU A 115 -0.50 17.68 -0.79
CA LEU A 115 -0.08 17.88 -2.17
C LEU A 115 1.27 17.19 -2.41
N CYS A 116 1.39 16.48 -3.52
CA CYS A 116 2.65 15.87 -3.95
C CYS A 116 3.03 16.35 -5.34
N LEU A 117 4.31 16.72 -5.48
CA LEU A 117 4.93 17.04 -6.75
C LEU A 117 5.55 15.79 -7.39
N GLN A 118 5.86 15.87 -8.68
CA GLN A 118 6.55 14.82 -9.43
C GLN A 118 8.02 14.65 -9.00
N GLU A 119 8.69 13.60 -9.49
CA GLU A 119 10.10 13.34 -9.20
C GLU A 119 11.00 14.48 -9.71
N THR A 120 11.95 14.90 -8.86
CA THR A 120 12.94 15.97 -9.11
C THR A 120 12.29 17.19 -9.78
N TRP A 121 11.20 17.68 -9.20
CA TRP A 121 10.26 18.60 -9.85
C TRP A 121 10.92 19.92 -10.29
N ALA A 122 11.90 20.41 -9.51
CA ALA A 122 12.56 21.70 -9.70
C ALA A 122 13.69 21.71 -10.74
N MET A 123 13.81 20.66 -11.56
CA MET A 123 14.89 20.49 -12.54
C MET A 123 14.44 19.71 -13.78
N PRO A 124 15.13 19.87 -14.92
CA PRO A 124 15.04 18.94 -16.04
C PRO A 124 15.62 17.57 -15.63
N PHE A 125 15.12 16.50 -16.22
CA PHE A 125 15.55 15.13 -15.90
C PHE A 125 16.83 14.74 -16.66
N PHE A 126 17.92 15.44 -16.36
CA PHE A 126 19.19 15.43 -17.11
C PHE A 126 19.99 14.12 -17.03
N LEU A 127 19.55 13.11 -16.28
CA LEU A 127 20.34 11.91 -15.98
C LEU A 127 20.73 11.11 -17.23
N CYS A 128 20.01 11.30 -18.33
CA CYS A 128 20.31 10.73 -19.64
C CYS A 128 21.56 11.32 -20.33
N THR A 129 22.10 12.43 -19.85
CA THR A 129 23.21 13.16 -20.49
C THR A 129 24.58 12.53 -20.22
N GLY A 130 24.77 11.93 -19.05
CA GLY A 130 26.08 11.47 -18.56
C GLY A 130 26.95 12.58 -17.96
N GLU A 131 26.46 13.83 -17.88
CA GLU A 131 27.27 15.01 -17.58
C GLU A 131 27.05 15.53 -16.15
N LYS A 132 27.31 14.69 -15.13
CA LYS A 132 27.00 14.95 -13.72
C LYS A 132 27.38 16.35 -13.23
N GLU A 133 28.62 16.77 -13.47
CA GLU A 133 29.17 18.03 -12.98
C GLU A 133 28.45 19.25 -13.55
N ALA A 134 27.98 19.17 -14.80
CA ALA A 134 27.29 20.26 -15.49
C ALA A 134 25.93 20.60 -14.88
N TRP A 135 25.38 19.70 -14.06
CA TRP A 135 24.07 19.84 -13.42
C TRP A 135 24.13 19.92 -11.90
N SER A 136 25.34 19.99 -11.32
CA SER A 136 25.57 19.97 -9.88
C SER A 136 24.86 21.07 -9.10
N GLU A 137 24.67 22.25 -9.72
CA GLU A 137 23.93 23.37 -9.12
C GLU A 137 22.45 23.06 -8.85
N PHE A 138 21.89 22.00 -9.47
CA PHE A 138 20.53 21.55 -9.15
C PHE A 138 20.43 20.84 -7.80
N ALA A 139 21.53 20.23 -7.33
CA ALA A 139 21.55 19.55 -6.04
C ALA A 139 21.45 20.56 -4.90
N GLU A 140 20.66 20.24 -3.88
CA GLU A 140 20.37 21.17 -2.79
C GLU A 140 20.21 20.46 -1.45
N SER A 141 20.31 21.21 -0.36
CA SER A 141 20.08 20.67 0.99
C SER A 141 18.61 20.30 1.19
N ALA A 142 18.34 19.11 1.72
CA ALA A 142 16.99 18.70 2.09
C ALA A 142 16.37 19.51 3.25
N THR A 143 17.17 20.33 3.96
CA THR A 143 16.70 21.15 5.09
C THR A 143 16.71 22.64 4.79
N ASN A 144 17.69 23.13 4.02
CA ASN A 144 17.88 24.55 3.74
C ASN A 144 17.93 24.89 2.25
N GLY A 145 17.62 23.93 1.38
CA GLY A 145 17.61 24.13 -0.08
C GLY A 145 16.50 25.07 -0.54
N PRO A 146 16.72 25.83 -1.63
CA PRO A 146 15.76 26.80 -2.13
C PRO A 146 14.38 26.20 -2.41
N SER A 147 14.28 24.97 -2.92
CA SER A 147 12.97 24.34 -3.20
C SER A 147 12.21 24.03 -1.92
N VAL A 148 12.92 23.57 -0.87
CA VAL A 148 12.30 23.22 0.42
C VAL A 148 11.82 24.47 1.13
N LEU A 149 12.61 25.54 1.17
CA LEU A 149 12.22 26.81 1.77
C LEU A 149 11.03 27.46 1.05
N PHE A 150 11.06 27.44 -0.28
CA PHE A 150 9.96 27.91 -1.12
C PHE A 150 8.65 27.16 -0.82
N LEU A 151 8.68 25.83 -0.78
CA LEU A 151 7.49 25.03 -0.50
C LEU A 151 7.06 25.11 0.97
N ALA A 152 7.97 25.33 1.92
CA ALA A 152 7.62 25.56 3.32
C ALA A 152 6.78 26.81 3.52
N GLU A 153 7.09 27.89 2.79
CA GLU A 153 6.27 29.10 2.80
C GLU A 153 4.85 28.82 2.27
N LEU A 154 4.73 28.08 1.16
CA LEU A 154 3.43 27.73 0.57
C LEU A 154 2.63 26.76 1.43
N ALA A 155 3.28 25.75 2.00
CA ALA A 155 2.67 24.80 2.92
C ALA A 155 2.02 25.52 4.11
N LYS A 156 2.78 26.44 4.73
CA LYS A 156 2.30 27.30 5.82
C LYS A 156 1.18 28.25 5.39
N LYS A 157 1.34 28.92 4.24
CA LYS A 157 0.36 29.88 3.70
C LYS A 157 -1.00 29.23 3.48
N HIS A 158 -1.01 27.99 2.99
CA HIS A 158 -2.24 27.29 2.63
C HIS A 158 -2.69 26.24 3.65
N GLY A 159 -1.92 26.04 4.73
CA GLY A 159 -2.24 25.06 5.76
C GLY A 159 -2.27 23.62 5.24
N MET A 160 -1.41 23.29 4.27
CA MET A 160 -1.38 21.97 3.60
C MET A 160 -0.03 21.27 3.81
N VAL A 161 -0.04 19.93 3.79
CA VAL A 161 1.18 19.13 3.72
C VAL A 161 1.68 19.12 2.27
N ILE A 162 2.98 19.33 2.05
CA ILE A 162 3.60 19.29 0.71
C ILE A 162 4.75 18.28 0.70
N ILE A 163 4.72 17.39 -0.29
CA ILE A 163 5.79 16.41 -0.57
C ILE A 163 6.64 16.94 -1.74
N SER A 164 7.93 17.12 -1.47
CA SER A 164 8.91 17.72 -2.40
C SER A 164 10.02 16.73 -2.78
N PRO A 165 9.91 16.02 -3.92
CA PRO A 165 10.99 15.19 -4.46
C PRO A 165 12.07 16.05 -5.12
N ILE A 166 13.28 16.04 -4.55
CA ILE A 166 14.43 16.86 -4.95
C ILE A 166 15.68 16.00 -5.21
N LEU A 167 16.66 16.61 -5.88
CA LEU A 167 18.04 16.14 -5.87
C LEU A 167 18.72 16.69 -4.61
N GLU A 168 18.91 15.83 -3.61
CA GLU A 168 19.55 16.20 -2.36
C GLU A 168 21.07 16.11 -2.48
N ASP A 169 21.77 17.15 -2.01
CA ASP A 169 23.19 17.08 -1.64
C ASP A 169 23.32 16.98 -0.11
N ASP A 170 23.90 15.88 0.36
CA ASP A 170 24.26 15.67 1.75
C ASP A 170 25.77 15.41 1.84
N ASN A 171 26.51 16.47 2.20
CA ASN A 171 27.96 16.45 2.36
C ASN A 171 28.72 15.93 1.12
N GLY A 172 28.28 16.34 -0.08
CA GLY A 172 28.88 15.96 -1.36
C GLY A 172 28.37 14.63 -1.92
N THR A 173 27.49 13.93 -1.19
CA THR A 173 26.81 12.73 -1.68
C THR A 173 25.43 13.10 -2.18
N TRP A 174 25.09 12.68 -3.40
CA TRP A 174 23.82 12.99 -4.01
C TRP A 174 22.79 11.89 -3.83
N TRP A 175 21.56 12.29 -3.55
CA TRP A 175 20.44 11.40 -3.29
C TRP A 175 19.20 11.88 -4.03
N ASN A 176 18.34 10.93 -4.41
CA ASN A 176 16.99 11.25 -4.85
C ASN A 176 16.07 11.15 -3.63
N THR A 177 15.55 12.30 -3.20
CA THR A 177 14.99 12.46 -1.85
C THR A 177 13.62 13.14 -1.91
N ALA A 178 12.62 12.55 -1.27
CA ALA A 178 11.35 13.20 -1.00
C ALA A 178 11.37 13.83 0.40
N VAL A 179 11.23 15.15 0.48
CA VAL A 179 11.09 15.90 1.73
C VAL A 179 9.61 16.11 2.02
N VAL A 180 9.18 15.81 3.26
CA VAL A 180 7.79 16.00 3.69
C VAL A 180 7.70 17.23 4.59
N ILE A 181 6.90 18.21 4.17
CA ILE A 181 6.71 19.49 4.85
C ILE A 181 5.27 19.54 5.36
N ASN A 182 5.08 19.82 6.66
CA ASN A 182 3.75 19.90 7.25
C ASN A 182 3.05 21.23 6.96
N GLU A 183 1.78 21.32 7.37
CA GLU A 183 0.92 22.50 7.24
C GLU A 183 1.43 23.77 7.94
N GLU A 184 2.42 23.65 8.83
CA GLU A 184 3.01 24.78 9.55
C GLU A 184 4.28 25.29 8.85
N GLY A 185 4.68 24.65 7.74
CA GLY A 185 5.93 24.90 7.03
C GLY A 185 7.15 24.24 7.68
N ARG A 186 6.96 23.28 8.59
CA ARG A 186 8.05 22.53 9.23
C ARG A 186 8.33 21.25 8.47
N ILE A 187 9.61 20.91 8.34
CA ILE A 187 10.04 19.64 7.74
C ILE A 187 9.78 18.52 8.75
N LEU A 188 8.92 17.56 8.42
CA LEU A 188 8.68 16.36 9.23
C LEU A 188 9.82 15.36 9.10
N GLY A 189 10.41 15.29 7.90
CA GLY A 189 11.53 14.41 7.60
C GLY A 189 11.71 14.23 6.10
N LYS A 190 12.49 13.21 5.74
CA LYS A 190 12.82 12.88 4.36
C LYS A 190 12.85 11.37 4.13
N HIS A 191 12.60 10.94 2.89
CA HIS A 191 12.78 9.57 2.43
C HIS A 191 13.66 9.56 1.19
N ARG A 192 14.65 8.65 1.13
CA ARG A 192 15.58 8.50 0.01
C ARG A 192 15.20 7.29 -0.84
N LYS A 193 15.34 7.42 -2.16
CA LYS A 193 14.96 6.40 -3.14
C LYS A 193 15.68 5.07 -2.89
N ASN A 194 14.95 4.08 -2.38
CA ASN A 194 15.49 2.75 -2.04
C ASN A 194 16.03 1.99 -3.26
N HIS A 195 15.34 2.10 -4.41
CA HIS A 195 15.66 1.34 -5.61
C HIS A 195 16.07 2.27 -6.75
N LEU A 196 17.33 2.15 -7.17
CA LEU A 196 17.86 2.90 -8.31
C LEU A 196 17.86 2.03 -9.57
N PRO A 197 17.34 2.54 -10.71
CA PRO A 197 17.49 1.85 -11.97
C PRO A 197 18.94 1.87 -12.44
N SER A 198 19.38 0.75 -13.01
CA SER A 198 20.69 0.60 -13.67
C SER A 198 20.55 0.22 -15.14
N VAL A 199 19.39 0.50 -15.75
CA VAL A 199 19.03 -0.01 -17.09
C VAL A 199 19.14 1.11 -18.14
N GLY A 200 19.96 0.85 -19.16
CA GLY A 200 20.07 1.69 -20.35
C GLY A 200 20.36 3.16 -20.05
N SER A 201 19.55 4.05 -20.62
CA SER A 201 19.74 5.51 -20.48
C SER A 201 19.15 6.11 -19.19
N PHE A 202 18.71 5.25 -18.25
CA PHE A 202 18.25 5.58 -16.89
C PHE A 202 19.21 5.00 -15.84
N SER A 203 20.53 5.10 -16.07
CA SER A 203 21.52 4.65 -15.08
C SER A 203 21.67 5.69 -13.95
N GLU A 204 20.69 5.74 -13.06
CA GLU A 204 20.67 6.68 -11.94
C GLU A 204 21.80 6.43 -10.93
N THR A 205 22.31 5.20 -10.88
CA THR A 205 23.45 4.81 -10.02
C THR A 205 24.74 5.57 -10.31
N ALA A 206 24.85 6.24 -11.47
CA ALA A 206 25.97 7.14 -11.77
C ALA A 206 25.87 8.49 -11.05
N TYR A 207 24.66 8.87 -10.61
CA TYR A 207 24.37 10.17 -10.01
C TYR A 207 24.06 10.06 -8.52
N TYR A 208 23.26 9.07 -8.13
CA TYR A 208 22.69 8.94 -6.79
C TYR A 208 23.26 7.75 -6.02
N SER A 209 23.27 7.87 -4.69
CA SER A 209 23.44 6.74 -3.78
C SER A 209 22.09 6.04 -3.48
N PRO A 210 22.06 4.69 -3.35
CA PRO A 210 20.84 3.96 -2.96
C PRO A 210 20.40 4.32 -1.56
N GLY A 211 19.11 4.60 -1.36
CA GLY A 211 18.57 5.11 -0.09
C GLY A 211 18.93 4.29 1.15
N ASP A 212 19.19 5.00 2.25
CA ASP A 212 19.70 4.49 3.52
C ASP A 212 18.74 4.69 4.71
N LEU A 213 17.51 5.14 4.45
CA LEU A 213 16.52 5.55 5.47
C LEU A 213 15.35 4.55 5.62
N GLY A 214 15.42 3.39 4.98
CA GLY A 214 14.36 2.38 5.01
C GLY A 214 13.05 2.87 4.42
N HIS A 215 11.93 2.49 5.04
CA HIS A 215 10.57 2.72 4.52
C HIS A 215 9.78 3.66 5.44
N ALA A 216 10.22 4.91 5.53
CA ALA A 216 9.62 5.90 6.44
C ALA A 216 8.13 6.16 6.14
N VAL A 217 7.33 6.21 7.21
CA VAL A 217 5.93 6.65 7.21
C VAL A 217 5.84 7.90 8.06
N PHE A 218 5.22 8.95 7.54
CA PHE A 218 5.10 10.25 8.16
C PHE A 218 3.67 10.41 8.71
N ASP A 219 3.56 10.60 10.01
CA ASP A 219 2.29 10.91 10.65
C ASP A 219 1.99 12.40 10.49
N THR A 220 0.88 12.70 9.81
CA THR A 220 0.40 14.06 9.57
C THR A 220 -0.99 14.20 10.17
N LYS A 221 -1.43 15.42 10.44
CA LYS A 221 -2.82 15.65 10.88
C LYS A 221 -3.88 15.19 9.87
N TYR A 222 -3.48 14.93 8.62
CA TYR A 222 -4.33 14.48 7.52
C TYR A 222 -4.18 12.98 7.22
N GLY A 223 -3.47 12.22 8.05
CA GLY A 223 -3.26 10.77 7.87
C GLY A 223 -1.80 10.40 7.70
N ARG A 224 -1.53 9.09 7.74
CA ARG A 224 -0.18 8.52 7.64
C ARG A 224 0.21 8.33 6.19
N ILE A 225 1.27 9.03 5.76
CA ILE A 225 1.71 9.05 4.37
C ILE A 225 3.10 8.45 4.20
N ALA A 226 3.36 7.86 3.04
CA ALA A 226 4.69 7.42 2.63
C ALA A 226 4.96 7.81 1.17
N VAL A 227 6.22 7.70 0.75
CA VAL A 227 6.65 8.07 -0.61
C VAL A 227 7.48 6.95 -1.20
N ASN A 228 6.95 6.26 -2.21
CA ASN A 228 7.70 5.30 -3.00
C ASN A 228 8.25 5.99 -4.26
N ILE A 229 9.52 6.34 -4.29
CA ILE A 229 10.07 7.18 -5.37
C ILE A 229 10.32 6.36 -6.65
N CYS A 230 9.62 6.74 -7.72
CA CYS A 230 9.83 6.31 -9.11
C CYS A 230 10.06 4.81 -9.31
N TYR A 231 11.30 4.38 -9.55
CA TYR A 231 11.65 2.99 -9.86
C TYR A 231 11.33 2.01 -8.72
N GLY A 232 11.18 2.50 -7.49
CA GLY A 232 10.62 1.71 -6.39
C GLY A 232 9.20 1.20 -6.69
N ARG A 233 8.49 1.75 -7.68
CA ARG A 233 7.17 1.25 -8.14
C ARG A 233 7.20 -0.20 -8.63
N HIS A 234 8.34 -0.64 -9.18
CA HIS A 234 8.51 -1.99 -9.73
C HIS A 234 8.70 -3.07 -8.65
N HIS A 235 8.90 -2.66 -7.39
CA HIS A 235 9.29 -3.55 -6.30
C HIS A 235 8.11 -3.74 -5.34
N ALA A 236 7.38 -4.85 -5.48
CA ALA A 236 6.25 -5.17 -4.60
C ALA A 236 6.62 -5.14 -3.12
N LEU A 237 7.83 -5.59 -2.76
CA LEU A 237 8.33 -5.54 -1.38
C LEU A 237 8.51 -4.10 -0.86
N ASN A 238 8.91 -3.15 -1.71
CA ASN A 238 9.05 -1.75 -1.32
C ASN A 238 7.67 -1.16 -0.93
N TRP A 239 6.63 -1.49 -1.71
CA TRP A 239 5.25 -1.14 -1.38
C TRP A 239 4.73 -1.80 -0.11
N LEU A 240 5.06 -3.09 0.09
CA LEU A 240 4.68 -3.86 1.26
C LEU A 240 5.24 -3.25 2.54
N MET A 241 6.52 -2.90 2.55
CA MET A 241 7.17 -2.34 3.74
C MET A 241 6.55 -1.02 4.20
N PHE A 242 6.07 -0.17 3.29
CA PHE A 242 5.29 1.02 3.68
C PHE A 242 3.92 0.64 4.27
N GLY A 243 3.27 -0.41 3.77
CA GLY A 243 2.03 -0.95 4.31
C GLY A 243 2.19 -1.49 5.73
N LEU A 244 3.23 -2.33 5.96
CA LEU A 244 3.58 -2.86 7.29
C LEU A 244 3.89 -1.74 8.28
N ASN A 245 4.53 -0.66 7.82
CA ASN A 245 4.79 0.53 8.64
C ASN A 245 3.54 1.42 8.85
N GLY A 246 2.37 1.00 8.35
CA GLY A 246 1.08 1.62 8.64
C GLY A 246 0.68 2.78 7.71
N ALA A 247 1.25 2.88 6.51
CA ALA A 247 0.85 3.90 5.54
C ALA A 247 -0.63 3.77 5.13
N GLU A 248 -1.35 4.90 5.08
CA GLU A 248 -2.73 4.99 4.59
C GLU A 248 -2.77 5.53 3.16
N VAL A 249 -1.77 6.33 2.79
CA VAL A 249 -1.56 6.85 1.43
C VAL A 249 -0.09 6.74 1.07
N VAL A 250 0.23 6.11 -0.07
CA VAL A 250 1.59 6.06 -0.61
C VAL A 250 1.67 6.82 -1.93
N PHE A 251 2.47 7.88 -1.94
CA PHE A 251 2.73 8.67 -3.14
C PHE A 251 3.87 8.06 -3.95
N ASN A 252 3.74 8.07 -5.28
CA ASN A 252 4.74 7.59 -6.22
C ASN A 252 5.12 8.68 -7.23
N PRO A 253 5.96 9.64 -6.83
CA PRO A 253 6.52 10.64 -7.74
C PRO A 253 7.49 9.96 -8.69
N SER A 254 7.29 10.15 -10.00
CA SER A 254 8.05 9.52 -11.06
C SER A 254 8.43 10.49 -12.18
N ALA A 255 9.50 10.16 -12.90
CA ALA A 255 9.86 10.73 -14.18
C ALA A 255 10.23 9.60 -15.16
N THR A 256 9.22 8.98 -15.76
CA THR A 256 9.37 7.85 -16.68
C THR A 256 8.87 8.18 -18.08
N VAL A 257 9.57 7.70 -19.09
CA VAL A 257 9.21 7.87 -20.51
C VAL A 257 8.48 6.65 -21.05
N ALA A 258 7.76 6.83 -22.16
CA ALA A 258 6.83 5.83 -22.69
C ALA A 258 7.49 4.49 -23.03
N GLU A 259 8.69 4.53 -23.61
CA GLU A 259 9.43 3.35 -24.07
C GLU A 259 9.70 2.30 -22.97
N PHE A 260 9.81 2.73 -21.71
CA PHE A 260 10.21 1.86 -20.60
C PHE A 260 9.10 1.58 -19.58
N GLY A 261 8.04 2.39 -19.51
CA GLY A 261 7.17 2.39 -18.34
C GLY A 261 5.66 2.46 -18.58
N GLU A 262 5.19 2.88 -19.76
CA GLU A 262 3.77 3.23 -19.92
C GLU A 262 2.82 2.04 -19.78
N SER A 263 3.21 0.86 -20.29
CA SER A 263 2.40 -0.37 -20.18
C SER A 263 2.24 -0.86 -18.74
N PHE A 264 3.24 -0.61 -17.89
CA PHE A 264 3.20 -1.00 -16.48
C PHE A 264 2.48 0.05 -15.60
N TRP A 265 2.42 1.30 -16.07
CA TRP A 265 1.87 2.43 -15.30
C TRP A 265 0.45 2.19 -14.80
N GLY A 266 -0.40 1.53 -15.61
CA GLY A 266 -1.77 1.21 -15.23
C GLY A 266 -1.93 0.07 -14.21
N ILE A 267 -0.85 -0.65 -13.90
CA ILE A 267 -0.85 -1.94 -13.22
C ILE A 267 -0.21 -1.84 -11.83
N GLU A 268 1.03 -1.35 -11.74
CA GLU A 268 1.90 -1.56 -10.56
C GLU A 268 1.39 -0.87 -9.30
N ALA A 269 1.17 0.44 -9.36
CA ALA A 269 0.64 1.18 -8.22
C ALA A 269 -0.82 0.81 -7.92
N ARG A 270 -1.58 0.36 -8.93
CA ARG A 270 -2.93 -0.15 -8.73
C ARG A 270 -2.90 -1.47 -7.94
N ASN A 271 -2.00 -2.37 -8.30
CA ASN A 271 -1.79 -3.62 -7.58
C ASN A 271 -1.30 -3.36 -6.15
N ALA A 272 -0.40 -2.41 -5.95
CA ALA A 272 0.09 -2.05 -4.62
C ALA A 272 -1.04 -1.55 -3.69
N ALA A 273 -1.98 -0.74 -4.19
CA ALA A 273 -3.14 -0.30 -3.41
C ALA A 273 -4.00 -1.48 -2.95
N VAL A 274 -4.28 -2.42 -3.86
CA VAL A 274 -5.10 -3.62 -3.58
C VAL A 274 -4.39 -4.57 -2.62
N ALA A 275 -3.11 -4.86 -2.87
CA ALA A 275 -2.36 -5.85 -2.10
C ALA A 275 -2.15 -5.45 -0.65
N ASN A 276 -2.12 -4.13 -0.37
CA ASN A 276 -1.73 -3.63 0.94
C ASN A 276 -2.83 -2.82 1.66
N GLY A 277 -4.02 -2.67 1.05
CA GLY A 277 -5.15 -2.02 1.71
C GLY A 277 -4.98 -0.51 1.96
N TYR A 278 -4.19 0.20 1.14
CA TYR A 278 -4.02 1.66 1.22
C TYR A 278 -4.22 2.38 -0.11
N PHE A 279 -4.29 3.72 -0.11
CA PHE A 279 -4.39 4.52 -1.34
C PHE A 279 -3.02 4.70 -2.01
N THR A 280 -2.94 4.58 -3.33
CA THR A 280 -1.73 4.95 -4.09
C THR A 280 -1.96 6.17 -4.96
N CYS A 281 -0.96 7.04 -5.02
CA CYS A 281 -0.99 8.29 -5.79
C CYS A 281 0.17 8.32 -6.79
N SER A 282 -0.07 7.97 -8.05
CA SER A 282 0.97 7.88 -9.08
C SER A 282 1.08 9.19 -9.84
N ILE A 283 2.28 9.77 -9.87
CA ILE A 283 2.54 11.07 -10.50
C ILE A 283 3.68 10.92 -11.49
N ASN A 284 3.47 11.30 -12.74
CA ASN A 284 4.56 11.34 -13.72
C ASN A 284 4.65 12.72 -14.36
N ARG A 285 5.88 13.09 -14.71
CA ARG A 285 6.19 14.27 -15.50
C ARG A 285 5.47 14.30 -16.85
N VAL A 286 5.29 15.49 -17.41
CA VAL A 286 4.81 15.70 -18.79
C VAL A 286 5.79 16.52 -19.62
N GLY A 287 5.61 16.48 -20.93
CA GLY A 287 6.36 17.31 -21.87
C GLY A 287 7.60 16.61 -22.42
N THR A 288 8.24 17.29 -23.37
CA THR A 288 9.49 16.84 -23.99
C THR A 288 10.64 17.74 -23.55
N GLU A 289 11.70 17.13 -23.06
CA GLU A 289 12.94 17.81 -22.66
C GLU A 289 14.05 17.45 -23.64
N GLU A 290 14.72 18.46 -24.19
CA GLU A 290 15.85 18.30 -25.11
C GLU A 290 17.15 18.72 -24.44
N PHE A 291 18.19 17.89 -24.57
CA PHE A 291 19.50 18.12 -23.99
C PHE A 291 20.56 18.14 -25.09
N THR A 292 21.41 19.17 -25.08
CA THR A 292 22.62 19.19 -25.91
C THR A 292 23.78 18.60 -25.09
N ILE A 293 24.48 17.60 -25.64
CA ILE A 293 25.58 16.93 -24.95
C ILE A 293 26.87 17.73 -25.19
N LYS A 294 27.44 18.32 -24.13
CA LYS A 294 28.64 19.17 -24.22
C LYS A 294 29.89 18.38 -24.59
N THR A 295 29.97 17.14 -24.12
CA THR A 295 31.07 16.19 -24.36
C THR A 295 31.06 15.59 -25.77
N GLU A 296 29.93 15.64 -26.49
CA GLU A 296 29.76 15.08 -27.84
C GLU A 296 29.13 16.12 -28.79
N PRO A 297 29.93 16.98 -29.45
CA PRO A 297 29.42 18.05 -30.30
C PRO A 297 28.45 17.56 -31.39
N GLY A 298 27.29 18.19 -31.50
CA GLY A 298 26.24 17.84 -32.47
C GLY A 298 25.28 16.74 -32.03
N LYS A 299 25.49 16.13 -30.85
CA LYS A 299 24.58 15.15 -30.27
C LYS A 299 23.56 15.83 -29.37
N SER A 300 22.28 15.50 -29.57
CA SER A 300 21.19 15.86 -28.67
C SER A 300 20.40 14.62 -28.23
N ILE A 301 19.85 14.68 -27.02
CA ILE A 301 19.00 13.63 -26.46
C ILE A 301 17.64 14.25 -26.13
N SER A 302 16.56 13.60 -26.59
CA SER A 302 15.19 14.00 -26.28
C SER A 302 14.55 12.99 -25.33
N ARG A 303 13.76 13.48 -24.38
CA ARG A 303 12.99 12.68 -23.40
C ARG A 303 11.54 13.14 -23.39
N ASN A 304 10.61 12.23 -23.69
CA ASN A 304 9.18 12.53 -23.72
C ASN A 304 8.46 11.81 -22.57
N PHE A 305 7.95 12.59 -21.63
CA PHE A 305 7.23 12.12 -20.46
C PHE A 305 5.73 12.10 -20.71
N TYR A 306 5.06 11.04 -20.25
CA TYR A 306 3.68 10.73 -20.66
C TYR A 306 2.61 11.07 -19.61
N GLY A 307 2.95 11.79 -18.53
CA GLY A 307 2.00 12.19 -17.49
C GLY A 307 1.14 11.04 -17.01
N SER A 308 -0.16 11.14 -17.23
CA SER A 308 -1.10 10.08 -16.89
C SER A 308 -1.20 9.81 -15.39
N SER A 309 -1.00 10.84 -14.57
CA SER A 309 -1.09 10.76 -13.10
C SER A 309 -2.49 10.34 -12.65
N TYR A 310 -2.59 9.53 -11.60
CA TYR A 310 -3.86 8.96 -11.13
C TYR A 310 -3.80 8.52 -9.66
N VAL A 311 -4.98 8.27 -9.06
CA VAL A 311 -5.13 7.72 -7.71
C VAL A 311 -5.83 6.36 -7.75
N THR A 312 -5.38 5.41 -6.94
CA THR A 312 -6.06 4.12 -6.70
C THR A 312 -6.46 4.00 -5.24
N ALA A 313 -7.67 3.52 -5.01
CA ALA A 313 -8.23 3.16 -3.72
C ALA A 313 -7.92 1.69 -3.34
N PRO A 314 -7.92 1.35 -2.05
CA PRO A 314 -7.59 0.01 -1.57
C PRO A 314 -8.54 -1.10 -2.06
N ASN A 315 -9.76 -0.75 -2.48
CA ASN A 315 -10.70 -1.70 -3.09
C ASN A 315 -10.45 -1.95 -4.60
N GLY A 316 -9.37 -1.39 -5.16
CA GLY A 316 -9.00 -1.56 -6.57
C GLY A 316 -9.68 -0.57 -7.53
N CYS A 317 -10.59 0.27 -7.05
CA CYS A 317 -11.12 1.39 -7.81
C CYS A 317 -10.02 2.43 -8.06
N ARG A 318 -9.98 3.05 -9.23
CA ARG A 318 -9.01 4.11 -9.54
C ARG A 318 -9.63 5.23 -10.35
N THR A 319 -9.00 6.40 -10.31
CA THR A 319 -9.38 7.52 -11.17
C THR A 319 -8.98 7.24 -12.62
N PRO A 320 -9.64 7.90 -13.58
CA PRO A 320 -9.03 8.21 -14.86
C PRO A 320 -7.69 8.91 -14.66
N SER A 321 -6.79 8.72 -15.62
CA SER A 321 -5.49 9.41 -15.63
C SER A 321 -5.64 10.85 -16.15
N LEU A 322 -4.80 11.76 -15.65
CA LEU A 322 -4.57 13.06 -16.26
C LEU A 322 -4.01 12.93 -17.69
N SER A 323 -3.90 14.07 -18.37
CA SER A 323 -3.37 14.21 -19.72
C SER A 323 -1.96 13.63 -19.83
N ARG A 324 -1.63 13.21 -21.04
CA ARG A 324 -0.29 12.73 -21.37
C ARG A 324 0.72 13.83 -21.64
N VAL A 325 0.23 15.03 -21.93
CA VAL A 325 1.03 16.11 -22.50
C VAL A 325 0.82 17.46 -21.83
N THR A 326 -0.25 17.60 -21.04
CA THR A 326 -0.64 18.86 -20.42
C THR A 326 -0.24 18.89 -18.96
N ASP A 327 0.25 20.04 -18.50
CA ASP A 327 0.40 20.31 -17.07
C ASP A 327 -0.97 20.19 -16.39
N GLY A 328 -1.03 19.65 -15.17
CA GLY A 328 -2.31 19.33 -14.58
C GLY A 328 -2.29 19.06 -13.08
N ILE A 329 -3.47 19.20 -12.49
CA ILE A 329 -3.78 18.98 -11.09
C ILE A 329 -4.90 17.95 -11.01
N LEU A 330 -4.66 16.86 -10.28
CA LEU A 330 -5.67 15.88 -9.92
C LEU A 330 -6.00 16.03 -8.44
N VAL A 331 -7.25 16.38 -8.15
CA VAL A 331 -7.80 16.44 -6.80
C VAL A 331 -8.58 15.16 -6.53
N ALA A 332 -8.20 14.41 -5.49
CA ALA A 332 -8.90 13.22 -5.05
C ALA A 332 -9.38 13.40 -3.61
N GLU A 333 -10.70 13.48 -3.41
CA GLU A 333 -11.31 13.42 -2.09
C GLU A 333 -11.43 11.95 -1.66
N VAL A 334 -10.69 11.55 -0.62
CA VAL A 334 -10.63 10.17 -0.13
C VAL A 334 -11.11 10.08 1.30
N ASP A 335 -11.87 9.04 1.64
CA ASP A 335 -12.09 8.65 3.04
C ASP A 335 -11.08 7.58 3.45
N LEU A 336 -10.17 7.95 4.36
CA LEU A 336 -9.11 7.05 4.84
C LEU A 336 -9.66 5.85 5.63
N ASN A 337 -10.92 5.88 6.08
CA ASN A 337 -11.55 4.70 6.67
C ASN A 337 -11.67 3.54 5.68
N LEU A 338 -11.69 3.82 4.36
CA LEU A 338 -11.74 2.78 3.33
C LEU A 338 -10.55 1.81 3.41
N CYS A 339 -9.39 2.24 3.91
CA CYS A 339 -8.22 1.38 4.15
C CYS A 339 -8.49 0.25 5.15
N ARG A 340 -9.44 0.45 6.07
CA ARG A 340 -9.78 -0.52 7.12
C ARG A 340 -10.99 -1.38 6.78
N GLN A 341 -11.77 -1.01 5.76
CA GLN A 341 -12.97 -1.72 5.33
C GLN A 341 -12.64 -2.91 4.42
N SER A 342 -11.66 -3.73 4.83
CA SER A 342 -11.29 -4.98 4.15
C SER A 342 -12.34 -6.07 4.42
N ILE A 343 -12.62 -6.89 3.40
CA ILE A 343 -13.50 -8.05 3.56
C ILE A 343 -12.95 -9.07 4.56
N LEU A 344 -11.61 -9.16 4.70
CA LEU A 344 -10.95 -9.99 5.72
C LEU A 344 -11.20 -9.45 7.14
N ALA A 345 -11.43 -8.14 7.28
CA ALA A 345 -11.78 -7.50 8.54
C ALA A 345 -13.30 -7.41 8.79
N TYR A 346 -14.12 -7.80 7.80
CA TYR A 346 -15.57 -7.61 7.87
C TYR A 346 -16.21 -8.35 9.04
N ASN A 347 -15.80 -9.59 9.33
CA ASN A 347 -16.30 -10.29 10.52
C ASN A 347 -15.39 -10.16 11.75
N GLY A 348 -14.16 -9.71 11.51
CA GLY A 348 -13.12 -9.56 12.51
C GLY A 348 -12.63 -10.89 13.08
N GLY A 349 -11.73 -10.77 14.04
CA GLY A 349 -11.24 -11.90 14.82
C GLY A 349 -9.80 -12.27 14.51
N ALA A 350 -9.27 -13.11 15.37
CA ALA A 350 -7.85 -13.39 15.46
C ALA A 350 -7.61 -14.87 15.74
N VAL A 351 -6.56 -15.41 15.13
CA VAL A 351 -6.04 -16.74 15.45
C VAL A 351 -4.52 -16.68 15.57
N VAL A 352 -3.99 -17.35 16.59
CA VAL A 352 -2.56 -17.53 16.80
C VAL A 352 -2.27 -19.00 17.10
N ALA A 353 -1.14 -19.51 16.62
CA ALA A 353 -0.62 -20.81 16.99
C ALA A 353 0.88 -20.74 17.33
N MET A 354 1.33 -21.52 18.31
CA MET A 354 2.71 -21.52 18.81
C MET A 354 3.21 -22.95 19.04
N LYS A 355 4.45 -23.23 18.67
CA LYS A 355 5.15 -24.47 19.03
C LYS A 355 5.70 -24.36 20.46
N GLY A 356 5.60 -25.45 21.22
CA GLY A 356 6.27 -25.63 22.50
C GLY A 356 7.09 -26.92 22.54
N LYS A 357 7.55 -27.30 23.72
CA LYS A 357 8.24 -28.56 23.97
C LYS A 357 7.23 -29.70 23.99
N ASP A 358 7.30 -30.57 22.98
CA ASP A 358 6.43 -31.75 22.81
C ASP A 358 4.92 -31.41 22.84
N CYS A 359 4.58 -30.15 22.55
CA CYS A 359 3.21 -29.63 22.55
C CYS A 359 3.07 -28.48 21.54
N VAL A 360 1.83 -28.17 21.17
CA VAL A 360 1.49 -27.03 20.31
C VAL A 360 0.21 -26.38 20.82
N ALA A 361 0.13 -25.06 20.71
CA ALA A 361 -1.02 -24.29 21.12
C ALA A 361 -1.69 -23.62 19.92
N ILE A 362 -3.02 -23.50 19.95
CA ILE A 362 -3.79 -22.63 19.05
C ILE A 362 -4.85 -21.89 19.85
N ALA A 363 -4.98 -20.58 19.61
CA ALA A 363 -5.91 -19.73 20.32
C ALA A 363 -6.67 -18.80 19.37
N THR A 364 -7.89 -18.45 19.76
CA THR A 364 -8.74 -17.52 19.01
C THR A 364 -9.66 -16.73 19.93
N ASP A 365 -10.08 -15.57 19.46
CA ASP A 365 -11.12 -14.75 20.10
C ASP A 365 -12.54 -15.28 19.79
N LYS A 366 -13.51 -14.87 20.59
CA LYS A 366 -14.90 -15.38 20.49
C LYS A 366 -15.85 -14.47 19.72
N ARG A 367 -15.40 -13.28 19.30
CA ARG A 367 -16.24 -12.31 18.61
C ARG A 367 -16.65 -12.80 17.23
N PHE A 368 -17.90 -12.59 16.87
CA PHE A 368 -18.34 -12.54 15.48
C PHE A 368 -19.07 -11.22 15.26
N GLY A 369 -18.54 -10.43 14.34
CA GLY A 369 -19.08 -9.12 14.04
C GLY A 369 -19.53 -8.94 12.60
N ILE A 370 -20.17 -7.81 12.37
CA ILE A 370 -20.23 -7.13 11.08
C ILE A 370 -19.55 -5.79 11.33
N GLN A 371 -18.30 -5.68 10.91
CA GLN A 371 -17.37 -4.61 11.27
C GLN A 371 -17.37 -4.41 12.79
N ALA A 372 -17.70 -3.22 13.28
CA ALA A 372 -17.74 -2.90 14.71
C ALA A 372 -18.97 -3.46 15.44
N GLN A 373 -20.03 -3.85 14.73
CA GLN A 373 -21.22 -4.42 15.36
C GLN A 373 -20.93 -5.87 15.78
N THR A 374 -21.02 -6.17 17.08
CA THR A 374 -20.95 -7.55 17.57
C THR A 374 -22.28 -8.25 17.33
N VAL A 375 -22.26 -9.36 16.58
CA VAL A 375 -23.42 -10.20 16.29
C VAL A 375 -23.48 -11.38 17.25
N SER A 376 -22.33 -11.94 17.62
CA SER A 376 -22.22 -13.00 18.62
C SER A 376 -20.92 -12.87 19.40
N THR A 377 -20.95 -13.26 20.67
CA THR A 377 -19.80 -13.30 21.59
C THR A 377 -19.29 -14.72 21.83
N ASN A 378 -19.76 -15.68 21.03
CA ASN A 378 -19.35 -17.08 21.11
C ASN A 378 -19.35 -17.73 19.72
N PHE A 379 -18.45 -17.29 18.85
CA PHE A 379 -18.32 -17.80 17.50
C PHE A 379 -17.01 -18.59 17.32
N PRO A 380 -17.08 -19.88 16.94
CA PRO A 380 -15.90 -20.71 16.77
C PRO A 380 -15.18 -20.36 15.46
N LYS A 381 -13.89 -20.05 15.55
CA LYS A 381 -12.99 -19.89 14.40
C LYS A 381 -11.93 -20.98 14.31
N VAL A 382 -11.72 -21.71 15.40
CA VAL A 382 -10.81 -22.84 15.50
C VAL A 382 -11.63 -24.13 15.52
N TYR A 383 -11.25 -25.07 14.66
CA TYR A 383 -11.95 -26.33 14.44
C TYR A 383 -10.99 -27.50 14.60
N GLN A 384 -11.41 -28.50 15.36
CA GLN A 384 -10.70 -29.77 15.48
C GLN A 384 -10.90 -30.60 14.21
N MET A 385 -9.80 -31.02 13.60
CA MET A 385 -9.77 -31.83 12.37
C MET A 385 -9.43 -33.30 12.67
N SER A 386 -8.56 -33.55 13.66
CA SER A 386 -8.25 -34.88 14.21
C SER A 386 -7.95 -34.79 15.72
N PRO A 387 -7.69 -35.91 16.43
CA PRO A 387 -7.29 -35.86 17.83
C PRO A 387 -6.07 -34.97 18.12
N THR A 388 -5.18 -34.76 17.14
CA THR A 388 -3.96 -33.95 17.32
C THR A 388 -3.82 -32.83 16.29
N LEU A 389 -4.90 -32.46 15.58
CA LEU A 389 -4.85 -31.47 14.49
C LEU A 389 -6.02 -30.49 14.58
N TYR A 390 -5.71 -29.21 14.55
CA TYR A 390 -6.64 -28.10 14.56
C TYR A 390 -6.35 -27.13 13.42
N VAL A 391 -7.41 -26.48 12.93
CA VAL A 391 -7.32 -25.40 11.96
C VAL A 391 -8.13 -24.20 12.46
N GLY A 392 -7.50 -23.05 12.51
CA GLY A 392 -8.15 -21.76 12.63
C GLY A 392 -8.41 -21.15 11.27
N LEU A 393 -9.60 -20.59 11.09
CA LEU A 393 -10.05 -19.97 9.86
C LEU A 393 -10.61 -18.57 10.17
N PRO A 394 -9.75 -17.56 10.41
CA PRO A 394 -10.17 -16.17 10.44
C PRO A 394 -10.43 -15.64 9.02
N GLY A 395 -11.25 -14.60 8.91
CA GLY A 395 -11.65 -13.96 7.65
C GLY A 395 -13.16 -13.85 7.52
N LEU A 396 -13.67 -13.95 6.29
CA LEU A 396 -15.10 -13.90 6.01
C LEU A 396 -15.80 -15.16 6.53
N ALA A 397 -16.83 -15.00 7.36
CA ALA A 397 -17.48 -16.11 8.05
C ALA A 397 -18.19 -17.10 7.11
N THR A 398 -18.76 -16.61 5.99
CA THR A 398 -19.38 -17.49 4.97
C THR A 398 -18.34 -18.37 4.29
N ASP A 399 -17.17 -17.82 4.01
CA ASP A 399 -16.07 -18.56 3.39
C ASP A 399 -15.42 -19.50 4.40
N THR A 400 -15.29 -19.09 5.65
CA THR A 400 -14.87 -19.94 6.77
C THR A 400 -15.70 -21.22 6.86
N GLN A 401 -17.03 -21.10 6.86
CA GLN A 401 -17.92 -22.26 6.89
C GLN A 401 -17.74 -23.14 5.65
N THR A 402 -17.65 -22.53 4.47
CA THR A 402 -17.48 -23.25 3.19
C THR A 402 -16.17 -24.03 3.14
N VAL A 403 -15.07 -23.37 3.52
CA VAL A 403 -13.73 -23.96 3.54
C VAL A 403 -13.65 -25.06 4.57
N PHE A 404 -14.17 -24.84 5.79
CA PHE A 404 -14.22 -25.87 6.83
C PHE A 404 -14.95 -27.14 6.36
N GLN A 405 -16.14 -26.99 5.77
CA GLN A 405 -16.91 -28.13 5.25
C GLN A 405 -16.15 -28.89 4.16
N ARG A 406 -15.49 -28.17 3.24
CA ARG A 406 -14.67 -28.76 2.17
C ARG A 406 -13.45 -29.50 2.71
N LEU A 407 -12.77 -28.92 3.70
CA LEU A 407 -11.63 -29.54 4.37
C LEU A 407 -12.03 -30.83 5.07
N LYS A 408 -13.12 -30.79 5.84
CA LYS A 408 -13.65 -31.98 6.54
C LYS A 408 -14.00 -33.09 5.57
N PHE A 409 -14.65 -32.75 4.45
CA PHE A 409 -14.94 -33.71 3.39
C PHE A 409 -13.67 -34.32 2.77
N ARG A 410 -12.70 -33.50 2.38
CA ARG A 410 -11.45 -33.98 1.76
C ARG A 410 -10.62 -34.83 2.73
N MET A 411 -10.57 -34.45 4.01
CA MET A 411 -9.87 -35.21 5.05
C MET A 411 -10.51 -36.58 5.28
N ASN A 412 -11.84 -36.64 5.45
CA ASN A 412 -12.55 -37.92 5.60
C ASN A 412 -12.31 -38.85 4.40
N LEU A 413 -12.32 -38.30 3.18
CA LEU A 413 -12.01 -39.08 1.97
C LEU A 413 -10.57 -39.60 1.95
N TYR A 414 -9.61 -38.80 2.43
CA TYR A 414 -8.23 -39.23 2.53
C TYR A 414 -8.07 -40.39 3.51
N GLU A 415 -8.62 -40.27 4.73
CA GLU A 415 -8.47 -41.31 5.75
C GLU A 415 -9.15 -42.62 5.34
N LEU A 416 -10.31 -42.55 4.68
CA LEU A 416 -11.00 -43.72 4.12
C LEU A 416 -10.18 -44.40 3.01
N LYS A 417 -9.46 -43.65 2.18
CA LYS A 417 -8.67 -44.19 1.06
C LYS A 417 -7.33 -44.75 1.51
N GLU A 418 -6.66 -44.03 2.38
CA GLU A 418 -5.29 -44.31 2.79
C GLU A 418 -5.21 -45.18 4.05
N ASN A 419 -6.34 -45.35 4.75
CA ASN A 419 -6.45 -46.10 6.01
C ASN A 419 -5.42 -45.66 7.07
N ARG A 420 -5.12 -44.35 7.12
CA ARG A 420 -4.21 -43.71 8.09
C ARG A 420 -4.67 -42.30 8.40
N THR A 421 -4.36 -41.84 9.61
CA THR A 421 -4.62 -40.46 10.04
C THR A 421 -3.76 -39.48 9.26
N MET A 422 -4.36 -38.37 8.83
CA MET A 422 -3.64 -37.32 8.09
C MET A 422 -2.66 -36.57 9.00
N THR A 423 -1.42 -36.39 8.54
CA THR A 423 -0.43 -35.56 9.27
C THR A 423 -0.73 -34.07 9.09
N PRO A 424 -0.33 -33.18 10.04
CA PRO A 424 -0.49 -31.74 9.90
C PRO A 424 0.14 -31.18 8.61
N LYS A 425 1.31 -31.70 8.21
CA LYS A 425 1.98 -31.28 6.97
C LYS A 425 1.23 -31.71 5.72
N THR A 426 0.66 -32.91 5.69
CA THR A 426 -0.21 -33.35 4.58
C THR A 426 -1.49 -32.52 4.52
N PHE A 427 -2.06 -32.18 5.67
CA PHE A 427 -3.23 -31.30 5.76
C PHE A 427 -2.93 -29.90 5.22
N SER A 428 -1.78 -29.34 5.57
CA SER A 428 -1.27 -28.07 5.04
C SER A 428 -1.19 -28.08 3.51
N ALA A 429 -0.56 -29.11 2.92
CA ALA A 429 -0.51 -29.24 1.47
C ALA A 429 -1.89 -29.37 0.81
N MET A 430 -2.83 -30.10 1.44
CA MET A 430 -4.21 -30.23 0.95
C MET A 430 -4.95 -28.89 0.97
N LEU A 431 -4.81 -28.12 2.06
CA LEU A 431 -5.42 -26.79 2.21
C LEU A 431 -4.84 -25.78 1.23
N SER A 432 -3.52 -25.72 1.09
CA SER A 432 -2.83 -24.89 0.08
C SER A 432 -3.39 -25.12 -1.33
N ASN A 433 -3.51 -26.39 -1.74
CA ASN A 433 -4.10 -26.74 -3.03
C ASN A 433 -5.57 -26.30 -3.16
N LEU A 434 -6.38 -26.50 -2.11
CA LEU A 434 -7.79 -26.07 -2.09
C LEU A 434 -7.93 -24.56 -2.30
N LEU A 435 -7.08 -23.74 -1.68
CA LEU A 435 -7.10 -22.29 -1.84
C LEU A 435 -6.57 -21.87 -3.22
N TYR A 436 -5.50 -22.49 -3.69
CA TYR A 436 -4.88 -22.16 -4.98
C TYR A 436 -5.77 -22.51 -6.19
N GLU A 437 -6.60 -23.56 -6.07
CA GLU A 437 -7.67 -23.89 -7.04
C GLU A 437 -8.61 -22.70 -7.29
N ARG A 438 -8.71 -21.76 -6.33
CA ARG A 438 -9.58 -20.59 -6.34
C ARG A 438 -8.83 -19.26 -6.46
N ARG A 439 -7.55 -19.22 -6.87
CA ARG A 439 -6.73 -17.99 -6.94
C ARG A 439 -7.32 -16.79 -7.72
N PHE A 440 -8.25 -17.01 -8.66
CA PHE A 440 -8.93 -15.94 -9.42
C PHE A 440 -10.30 -15.54 -8.84
N GLY A 441 -10.72 -16.18 -7.76
CA GLY A 441 -11.93 -15.91 -6.98
C GLY A 441 -11.77 -16.57 -5.61
N PRO A 442 -10.83 -16.05 -4.79
CA PRO A 442 -10.34 -16.72 -3.59
C PRO A 442 -11.41 -16.83 -2.53
N TYR A 443 -11.23 -17.77 -1.62
CA TYR A 443 -11.93 -17.73 -0.33
C TYR A 443 -11.23 -16.69 0.54
N PHE A 444 -11.98 -15.77 1.14
CA PHE A 444 -11.44 -14.75 2.02
C PHE A 444 -11.19 -15.33 3.42
N VAL A 445 -10.23 -16.25 3.50
CA VAL A 445 -9.76 -16.86 4.75
C VAL A 445 -8.25 -16.88 4.77
N GLU A 446 -7.67 -16.74 5.96
CA GLU A 446 -6.22 -16.80 6.18
C GLU A 446 -5.91 -17.90 7.21
N PRO A 447 -5.82 -19.16 6.78
CA PRO A 447 -5.80 -20.28 7.70
C PRO A 447 -4.57 -20.33 8.60
N VAL A 448 -4.77 -20.85 9.80
CA VAL A 448 -3.72 -21.21 10.76
C VAL A 448 -3.89 -22.68 11.12
N ILE A 449 -2.82 -23.46 11.02
CA ILE A 449 -2.81 -24.89 11.33
C ILE A 449 -1.94 -25.09 12.56
N ALA A 450 -2.41 -25.92 13.49
CA ALA A 450 -1.65 -26.36 14.65
C ALA A 450 -1.91 -27.85 14.89
N GLY A 451 -0.85 -28.64 15.08
CA GLY A 451 -1.01 -30.04 15.43
C GLY A 451 0.28 -30.76 15.76
N LEU A 452 0.14 -31.99 16.26
CA LEU A 452 1.25 -32.92 16.46
C LEU A 452 1.22 -33.97 15.35
N ASP A 453 2.39 -34.26 14.78
CA ASP A 453 2.54 -35.38 13.87
C ASP A 453 2.22 -36.70 14.60
N PRO A 454 1.30 -37.54 14.09
CA PRO A 454 0.80 -38.71 14.81
C PRO A 454 1.84 -39.83 14.98
N ILE A 455 3.00 -39.75 14.29
CA ILE A 455 4.06 -40.76 14.35
C ILE A 455 5.27 -40.22 15.09
N THR A 456 5.73 -39.02 14.72
CA THR A 456 6.95 -38.41 15.28
C THR A 456 6.70 -37.56 16.50
N GLU A 457 5.42 -37.24 16.79
CA GLU A 457 4.98 -36.39 17.90
C GLU A 457 5.54 -34.97 17.84
N LYS A 458 6.12 -34.58 16.70
CA LYS A 458 6.69 -33.26 16.50
C LYS A 458 5.59 -32.21 16.32
N PRO A 459 5.70 -31.05 16.99
CA PRO A 459 4.78 -29.96 16.81
C PRO A 459 4.92 -29.33 15.42
N TYR A 460 3.77 -28.95 14.86
CA TYR A 460 3.64 -28.33 13.55
C TYR A 460 2.73 -27.11 13.65
N VAL A 461 3.21 -25.99 13.12
CA VAL A 461 2.40 -24.80 12.88
C VAL A 461 2.61 -24.31 11.45
N CYS A 462 1.56 -23.77 10.85
CA CYS A 462 1.61 -23.21 9.50
C CYS A 462 0.50 -22.16 9.37
N ASN A 463 0.77 -21.02 8.74
CA ASN A 463 -0.28 -20.15 8.22
C ASN A 463 -0.18 -20.02 6.71
N MET A 464 -1.26 -19.55 6.09
CA MET A 464 -1.31 -19.32 4.65
C MET A 464 -2.03 -18.02 4.33
N ASP A 465 -1.64 -17.39 3.23
CA ASP A 465 -2.46 -16.35 2.61
C ASP A 465 -3.73 -16.93 1.94
N LEU A 466 -4.58 -16.03 1.43
CA LEU A 466 -5.84 -16.36 0.77
C LEU A 466 -5.72 -17.16 -0.55
N ILE A 467 -4.50 -17.29 -1.11
CA ILE A 467 -4.24 -18.14 -2.29
C ILE A 467 -3.51 -19.44 -1.93
N GLY A 468 -3.25 -19.68 -0.65
CA GLY A 468 -2.66 -20.92 -0.15
C GLY A 468 -1.13 -20.95 -0.16
N CYS A 469 -0.45 -19.81 -0.14
CA CYS A 469 1.01 -19.74 0.03
C CYS A 469 1.37 -20.09 1.48
N PRO A 470 2.05 -21.21 1.77
CA PRO A 470 2.33 -21.64 3.12
C PRO A 470 3.55 -20.95 3.72
N ASN A 471 3.46 -20.65 5.02
CA ASN A 471 4.56 -20.22 5.87
C ASN A 471 4.64 -21.14 7.10
N GLU A 472 5.79 -21.81 7.27
CA GLU A 472 6.00 -22.91 8.23
C GLU A 472 7.18 -22.61 9.18
N PRO A 473 7.04 -21.65 10.11
CA PRO A 473 8.15 -21.26 10.98
C PRO A 473 8.35 -22.23 12.16
N GLU A 474 9.45 -22.06 12.90
CA GLU A 474 9.80 -22.89 14.06
C GLU A 474 9.24 -22.37 15.39
N ASP A 475 8.62 -21.20 15.38
CA ASP A 475 8.10 -20.50 16.56
C ASP A 475 6.56 -20.46 16.56
N PHE A 476 5.97 -19.51 15.85
CA PHE A 476 4.56 -19.20 15.90
C PHE A 476 4.04 -18.66 14.56
N VAL A 477 2.73 -18.68 14.40
CA VAL A 477 2.03 -18.08 13.27
C VAL A 477 0.78 -17.36 13.75
N VAL A 478 0.42 -16.28 13.07
CA VAL A 478 -0.72 -15.43 13.42
C VAL A 478 -1.55 -15.11 12.19
N SER A 479 -2.83 -14.80 12.40
CA SER A 479 -3.76 -14.44 11.34
C SER A 479 -4.98 -13.69 11.90
N GLY A 480 -5.67 -12.94 11.03
CA GLY A 480 -6.85 -12.15 11.38
C GLY A 480 -6.54 -10.67 11.67
N THR A 481 -7.51 -9.95 12.22
CA THR A 481 -7.52 -8.48 12.23
C THR A 481 -6.52 -7.82 13.15
N CYS A 482 -6.02 -8.55 14.15
CA CYS A 482 -4.98 -8.06 15.06
C CYS A 482 -3.62 -8.74 14.82
N SER A 483 -3.36 -9.22 13.60
CA SER A 483 -2.13 -9.93 13.25
C SER A 483 -0.86 -9.13 13.57
N GLU A 484 -0.84 -7.84 13.25
CA GLU A 484 0.29 -6.93 13.55
C GLU A 484 0.60 -6.85 15.06
N GLN A 485 -0.44 -6.69 15.88
CA GLN A 485 -0.30 -6.66 17.33
C GLN A 485 0.10 -8.04 17.87
N LEU A 486 -0.42 -9.12 17.28
CA LEU A 486 -0.04 -10.48 17.64
C LEU A 486 1.43 -10.74 17.33
N TYR A 487 1.95 -10.36 16.15
CA TYR A 487 3.37 -10.50 15.83
C TYR A 487 4.23 -9.82 16.90
N GLY A 488 3.98 -8.53 17.18
CA GLY A 488 4.76 -7.81 18.19
C GLY A 488 4.70 -8.42 19.59
N MET A 489 3.55 -8.97 19.99
CA MET A 489 3.42 -9.65 21.29
C MET A 489 4.06 -11.04 21.32
N CYS A 490 3.94 -11.81 20.23
CA CYS A 490 4.52 -13.15 20.14
C CYS A 490 6.05 -13.08 20.11
N GLU A 491 6.62 -12.15 19.35
CA GLU A 491 8.08 -11.91 19.31
C GLU A 491 8.65 -11.51 20.68
N ALA A 492 7.84 -10.84 21.51
CA ALA A 492 8.26 -10.39 22.83
C ALA A 492 8.12 -11.47 23.92
N LEU A 493 7.17 -12.41 23.78
CA LEU A 493 6.78 -13.35 24.84
C LEU A 493 7.16 -14.81 24.57
N TRP A 494 7.34 -15.20 23.31
CA TRP A 494 7.63 -16.59 22.96
C TRP A 494 9.12 -16.91 23.16
N GLU A 495 9.38 -18.08 23.73
CA GLU A 495 10.73 -18.63 23.88
C GLU A 495 10.77 -20.08 23.39
N PRO A 496 11.92 -20.58 22.91
CA PRO A 496 12.05 -21.97 22.51
C PRO A 496 11.82 -22.95 23.67
N ASN A 497 11.13 -24.06 23.40
CA ASN A 497 10.90 -25.18 24.34
C ASN A 497 10.04 -24.86 25.58
N LEU A 498 9.11 -23.90 25.48
CA LEU A 498 8.10 -23.67 26.51
C LEU A 498 7.29 -24.95 26.79
N GLY A 499 7.11 -25.28 28.07
CA GLY A 499 6.24 -26.39 28.47
C GLY A 499 4.75 -26.06 28.25
N PRO A 500 3.83 -27.03 28.38
CA PRO A 500 2.39 -26.82 28.12
C PRO A 500 1.75 -25.67 28.92
N ASP A 501 2.12 -25.50 30.19
CA ASP A 501 1.57 -24.44 31.04
C ASP A 501 2.17 -23.07 30.70
N ASP A 502 3.48 -22.99 30.45
CA ASP A 502 4.14 -21.74 30.04
C ASP A 502 3.66 -21.31 28.64
N LEU A 503 3.51 -22.27 27.71
CA LEU A 503 2.97 -22.02 26.37
C LEU A 503 1.54 -21.49 26.43
N PHE A 504 0.72 -22.03 27.35
CA PHE A 504 -0.62 -21.52 27.61
C PHE A 504 -0.59 -20.07 28.11
N GLU A 505 0.31 -19.73 29.04
CA GLU A 505 0.45 -18.37 29.54
C GLU A 505 0.89 -17.41 28.42
N THR A 506 1.94 -17.76 27.68
CA THR A 506 2.47 -16.98 26.55
C THR A 506 1.41 -16.71 25.49
N ILE A 507 0.72 -17.74 24.98
CA ILE A 507 -0.27 -17.56 23.90
C ILE A 507 -1.49 -16.77 24.39
N SER A 508 -1.89 -16.96 25.66
CA SER A 508 -2.99 -16.22 26.27
C SER A 508 -2.64 -14.75 26.40
N GLN A 509 -1.46 -14.43 26.95
CA GLN A 509 -1.02 -13.04 27.10
C GLN A 509 -0.87 -12.36 25.74
N ALA A 510 -0.30 -13.03 24.74
CA ALA A 510 -0.16 -12.47 23.40
C ALA A 510 -1.52 -12.14 22.78
N LEU A 511 -2.47 -13.09 22.81
CA LEU A 511 -3.79 -12.90 22.24
C LEU A 511 -4.60 -11.82 22.96
N VAL A 512 -4.60 -11.82 24.30
CA VAL A 512 -5.34 -10.82 25.10
C VAL A 512 -4.83 -9.41 24.82
N ASN A 513 -3.50 -9.23 24.86
CA ASN A 513 -2.88 -7.93 24.63
C ASN A 513 -3.10 -7.41 23.20
N ALA A 514 -3.12 -8.30 22.22
CA ALA A 514 -3.40 -7.94 20.84
C ALA A 514 -4.89 -7.57 20.65
N ALA A 515 -5.81 -8.43 21.12
CA ALA A 515 -7.24 -8.23 21.00
C ALA A 515 -7.72 -6.96 21.74
N ASP A 516 -7.16 -6.65 22.91
CA ASP A 516 -7.50 -5.44 23.66
C ASP A 516 -7.16 -4.14 22.91
N ARG A 517 -6.31 -4.21 21.87
CA ARG A 517 -5.95 -3.08 21.00
C ARG A 517 -6.66 -3.10 19.64
N ASP A 518 -7.47 -4.11 19.36
CA ASP A 518 -8.19 -4.27 18.09
C ASP A 518 -9.71 -4.33 18.29
N ALA A 519 -10.43 -3.26 17.96
CA ALA A 519 -11.87 -3.13 18.23
C ALA A 519 -12.79 -4.15 17.53
N ILE A 520 -12.25 -4.96 16.61
CA ILE A 520 -13.01 -5.96 15.84
C ILE A 520 -12.66 -7.41 16.17
N SER A 521 -11.85 -7.65 17.21
CA SER A 521 -11.66 -8.95 17.86
C SER A 521 -11.89 -8.87 19.37
N GLY A 522 -12.09 -10.01 20.04
CA GLY A 522 -12.19 -10.10 21.50
C GLY A 522 -13.37 -10.91 22.01
N TRP A 523 -14.03 -10.42 23.07
CA TRP A 523 -15.17 -11.06 23.74
C TRP A 523 -14.85 -12.40 24.42
N GLY A 524 -13.65 -12.49 24.99
CA GLY A 524 -13.08 -13.71 25.51
C GLY A 524 -12.22 -14.42 24.46
N ALA A 525 -11.44 -15.38 24.94
CA ALA A 525 -10.62 -16.24 24.09
C ALA A 525 -10.79 -17.70 24.46
N VAL A 526 -10.47 -18.56 23.50
CA VAL A 526 -10.33 -20.01 23.69
C VAL A 526 -8.91 -20.39 23.30
N VAL A 527 -8.26 -21.17 24.16
CA VAL A 527 -6.92 -21.70 23.94
C VAL A 527 -7.00 -23.22 23.99
N TYR A 528 -6.44 -23.87 22.98
CA TYR A 528 -6.26 -25.31 22.91
C TYR A 528 -4.78 -25.62 23.02
N ILE A 529 -4.40 -26.40 24.03
CA ILE A 529 -3.06 -26.98 24.17
C ILE A 529 -3.14 -28.44 23.76
N ILE A 530 -2.35 -28.82 22.77
CA ILE A 530 -2.33 -30.14 22.19
C ILE A 530 -1.04 -30.82 22.63
N GLU A 531 -1.18 -31.84 23.47
CA GLU A 531 -0.11 -32.72 23.92
C GLU A 531 -0.34 -34.12 23.32
N LYS A 532 0.64 -35.00 23.44
CA LYS A 532 0.59 -36.37 22.88
C LYS A 532 -0.65 -37.16 23.31
N ASP A 533 -1.02 -37.07 24.58
CA ASP A 533 -1.99 -37.92 25.25
C ASP A 533 -3.24 -37.17 25.73
N LYS A 534 -3.23 -35.83 25.68
CA LYS A 534 -4.33 -34.99 26.14
C LYS A 534 -4.45 -33.69 25.35
N ILE A 535 -5.67 -33.17 25.32
CA ILE A 535 -5.96 -31.83 24.81
C ILE A 535 -6.55 -31.03 25.96
N THR A 536 -5.99 -29.86 26.21
CA THR A 536 -6.47 -28.95 27.25
C THR A 536 -7.14 -27.75 26.59
N GLU A 537 -8.46 -27.65 26.72
CA GLU A 537 -9.22 -26.45 26.34
C GLU A 537 -9.36 -25.52 27.55
N LYS A 538 -8.91 -24.27 27.41
CA LYS A 538 -9.02 -23.24 28.43
C LYS A 538 -9.71 -22.01 27.84
N HIS A 539 -10.65 -21.44 28.61
CA HIS A 539 -11.29 -20.18 28.27
C HIS A 539 -10.65 -19.04 29.06
N VAL A 540 -10.22 -18.00 28.34
CA VAL A 540 -9.65 -16.80 28.94
C VAL A 540 -10.71 -15.70 28.91
N LYS A 541 -10.95 -15.08 30.07
CA LYS A 541 -11.79 -13.88 30.14
C LYS A 541 -10.96 -12.69 29.68
N THR A 542 -11.46 -11.99 28.67
CA THR A 542 -10.88 -10.74 28.16
C THR A 542 -11.92 -9.63 28.32
N ARG A 543 -11.67 -8.44 27.77
CA ARG A 543 -12.70 -7.40 27.69
C ARG A 543 -14.01 -7.94 27.09
N MET A 544 -15.12 -7.54 27.69
CA MET A 544 -16.50 -7.85 27.29
C MET A 544 -17.29 -6.54 27.11
N ASP A 545 -16.61 -5.51 26.61
CA ASP A 545 -17.02 -4.11 26.57
C ASP A 545 -18.02 -3.77 25.47
#